data_AF-V2ZJ40-F1
#
_entry.id   AF-V2ZJ40-F1
#
_cell.length_a   1.000
_cell.length_b   1.000
_cell.length_c   1.000
_cell.angle_alpha   90.00
_cell.angle_beta   90.00
_cell.angle_gamma   90.00
#
_symmetry.space_group_name_H-M   'P 1'
#
loop_
_entity.id
_entity.type
_entity.pdbx_description
1 polymer ?
#
loop_
_entity_poly.entity_id
_entity_poly.type
_entity_poly.pdbx_seq_one_letter_code
_entity_poly.pdbx_strand_id
1 'polypeptide(L)'
;MDIKGLITELLKQNRLLTPLEQDILDTYNELSKKPLDRNSAIRQSQKNNVNHPDIFVEISAKPTTVLKPWAAASDEDVYSNLISQLEALGKRELEAHRNGQ
;
A
#
# COMPACT_ATOMS: atom_id res chain seq x y z
N MET A 1 10.99 11.95 -8.30
CA MET A 1 10.66 11.36 -6.99
C MET A 1 10.17 9.94 -7.26
N ASP A 2 10.83 8.96 -6.66
CA ASP A 2 10.39 7.56 -6.62
C ASP A 2 9.61 7.31 -5.31
N ILE A 3 8.99 6.13 -5.17
CA ILE A 3 8.15 5.81 -4.01
C ILE A 3 8.94 5.87 -2.69
N LYS A 4 10.22 5.47 -2.69
CA LYS A 4 11.07 5.55 -1.49
C LYS A 4 11.37 7.00 -1.11
N GLY A 5 11.63 7.86 -2.09
CA GLY A 5 11.78 9.30 -1.87
C GLY A 5 10.52 9.90 -1.28
N LEU A 6 9.35 9.59 -1.87
CA LEU A 6 8.04 10.02 -1.36
C LEU A 6 7.84 9.62 0.11
N ILE A 7 8.01 8.34 0.44
CA ILE A 7 7.84 7.85 1.82
C ILE A 7 8.81 8.58 2.77
N THR A 8 10.06 8.79 2.36
CA THR A 8 11.05 9.53 3.17
C THR A 8 10.61 10.96 3.42
N GLU A 9 10.00 11.62 2.44
CA GLU A 9 9.45 12.96 2.59
C GLU A 9 8.24 12.97 3.52
N LEU A 10 7.29 12.04 3.34
CA LEU A 10 6.11 11.88 4.20
C LEU A 10 6.51 11.65 5.66
N LEU A 11 7.51 10.81 5.93
CA LEU A 11 8.03 10.55 7.27
C LEU A 11 8.67 11.79 7.93
N LYS A 12 9.10 12.78 7.15
CA LYS A 12 9.68 14.04 7.66
C LYS A 12 8.65 15.15 7.85
N GLN A 13 7.42 14.96 7.40
CA GLN A 13 6.40 16.00 7.48
C GLN A 13 5.84 16.12 8.90
N ASN A 14 5.73 17.36 9.38
CA ASN A 14 5.05 17.71 10.63
C ASN A 14 3.64 18.28 10.38
N ARG A 15 3.02 17.99 9.22
CA ARG A 15 1.67 18.44 8.87
C ARG A 15 0.65 17.32 9.03
N LEU A 16 -0.63 17.69 8.98
CA LEU A 16 -1.72 16.73 8.81
C LEU A 16 -1.58 16.05 7.44
N LEU A 17 -1.42 14.73 7.48
CA LEU A 17 -1.36 13.91 6.27
C LEU A 17 -2.75 13.75 5.67
N THR A 18 -2.81 13.72 4.34
CA THR A 18 -4.03 13.32 3.65
C THR A 18 -4.34 11.84 3.94
N PRO A 19 -5.59 11.39 3.73
CA PRO A 19 -5.92 9.97 3.87
C PRO A 19 -5.03 9.05 3.01
N LEU A 20 -4.65 9.50 1.79
CA LEU A 20 -3.77 8.74 0.90
C LEU A 20 -2.34 8.66 1.44
N GLU A 21 -1.78 9.80 1.88
CA GLU A 21 -0.46 9.84 2.51
C GLU A 21 -0.39 8.95 3.76
N GLN A 22 -1.46 8.95 4.58
CA GLN A 22 -1.56 8.09 5.76
C GLN A 22 -1.61 6.60 5.37
N ASP A 23 -2.41 6.22 4.38
CA ASP A 23 -2.49 4.83 3.93
C ASP A 23 -1.16 4.33 3.32
N ILE A 24 -0.37 5.22 2.69
CA ILE A 24 1.00 4.93 2.24
C ILE A 24 1.91 4.62 3.45
N LEU A 25 1.91 5.48 4.46
CA LEU A 25 2.76 5.31 5.65
C LEU A 25 2.36 4.09 6.48
N ASP A 26 1.06 3.86 6.66
CA ASP A 26 0.54 2.68 7.39
C ASP A 26 0.99 1.40 6.68
N THR A 27 0.85 1.35 5.34
CA THR A 27 1.26 0.19 4.53
C THR A 27 2.78 -0.02 4.60
N TYR A 28 3.57 1.03 4.51
CA TYR A 28 5.03 0.96 4.64
C TYR A 28 5.45 0.49 6.04
N ASN A 29 4.77 0.93 7.09
CA ASN A 29 5.03 0.51 8.46
C ASN A 29 4.77 -0.99 8.66
N GLU A 30 3.67 -1.53 8.12
CA GLU A 30 3.40 -2.97 8.16
C GLU A 30 4.49 -3.79 7.45
N LEU A 31 4.95 -3.34 6.28
CA LEU A 31 6.04 -3.98 5.53
C LEU A 31 7.40 -3.91 6.25
N SER A 32 7.58 -2.93 7.14
CA SER A 32 8.83 -2.73 7.88
C SER A 32 8.95 -3.63 9.13
N LYS A 33 7.86 -4.29 9.55
CA LYS A 33 7.85 -5.20 10.70
C LYS A 33 8.65 -6.48 10.41
N LYS A 34 9.52 -6.87 11.34
CA LYS A 34 10.32 -8.10 11.26
C LYS A 34 10.29 -8.85 12.60
N PRO A 35 9.70 -10.06 12.68
CA PRO A 35 9.00 -10.78 11.60
C PRO A 35 7.70 -10.09 11.16
N LEU A 36 7.16 -10.49 10.00
CA LEU A 36 5.89 -9.97 9.50
C LEU A 36 4.77 -10.29 10.51
N ASP A 37 4.02 -9.28 10.93
CA ASP A 37 2.77 -9.49 11.64
C ASP A 37 1.65 -9.75 10.62
N ARG A 38 1.44 -11.04 10.31
CA ARG A 38 0.49 -11.47 9.28
C ARG A 38 -0.93 -10.92 9.51
N ASN A 39 -1.42 -10.91 10.74
CA ASN A 39 -2.79 -10.48 11.03
C ASN A 39 -2.93 -8.97 10.82
N SER A 40 -1.95 -8.20 11.27
CA SER A 40 -1.91 -6.76 11.06
C SER A 40 -1.78 -6.42 9.56
N ALA A 41 -0.92 -7.15 8.83
CA ALA A 41 -0.75 -6.99 7.40
C ALA A 41 -2.03 -7.28 6.59
N ILE A 42 -2.76 -8.34 6.93
CA ILE A 42 -4.06 -8.65 6.31
C ILE A 42 -5.07 -7.53 6.59
N ARG A 43 -5.14 -7.04 7.84
CA ARG A 43 -6.05 -5.93 8.19
C ARG A 43 -5.73 -4.66 7.42
N GLN A 44 -4.45 -4.31 7.30
CA GLN A 44 -4.04 -3.15 6.50
C GLN A 44 -4.40 -3.34 5.03
N SER A 45 -4.21 -4.54 4.49
CA SER A 45 -4.58 -4.80 3.10
C SER A 45 -6.09 -4.69 2.86
N GLN A 46 -6.91 -5.19 3.78
CA GLN A 46 -8.37 -5.05 3.74
C GLN A 46 -8.78 -3.58 3.82
N LYS A 47 -8.15 -2.79 4.71
CA LYS A 47 -8.38 -1.34 4.80
C LYS A 47 -8.06 -0.65 3.47
N ASN A 48 -6.90 -0.94 2.87
CA ASN A 48 -6.50 -0.39 1.56
C ASN A 48 -7.52 -0.75 0.46
N ASN A 49 -8.00 -2.00 0.42
CA ASN A 49 -9.00 -2.43 -0.56
C ASN A 49 -10.34 -1.69 -0.42
N VAL A 50 -10.74 -1.35 0.81
CA VAL A 50 -11.96 -0.59 1.07
C VAL A 50 -11.79 0.89 0.71
N ASN A 51 -10.67 1.48 1.10
CA ASN A 51 -10.39 2.90 0.85
C ASN A 51 -10.11 3.17 -0.63
N HIS A 52 -9.56 2.18 -1.35
CA HIS A 52 -9.04 2.31 -2.71
C HIS A 52 -9.47 1.12 -3.58
N PRO A 53 -10.78 0.98 -3.86
CA PRO A 53 -11.29 -0.11 -4.68
C PRO A 53 -10.73 -0.07 -6.11
N ASP A 54 -10.37 1.11 -6.62
CA ASP A 54 -9.69 1.30 -7.90
C ASP A 54 -8.32 0.60 -7.95
N ILE A 55 -7.51 0.74 -6.89
CA ILE A 55 -6.22 0.07 -6.77
C ILE A 55 -6.40 -1.45 -6.66
N PHE A 56 -7.39 -1.90 -5.89
CA PHE A 56 -7.70 -3.33 -5.80
C PHE A 56 -8.04 -3.91 -7.17
N VAL A 57 -8.87 -3.22 -7.96
CA VAL A 57 -9.23 -3.63 -9.33
C VAL A 57 -8.00 -3.63 -10.24
N GLU A 58 -7.16 -2.59 -10.18
CA GLU A 58 -5.92 -2.52 -10.99
C GLU A 58 -4.99 -3.71 -10.70
N ILE A 59 -4.75 -4.01 -9.42
CA ILE A 59 -3.88 -5.14 -9.01
C ILE A 59 -4.49 -6.47 -9.42
N SER A 60 -5.80 -6.63 -9.23
CA SER A 60 -6.53 -7.87 -9.54
C SER A 60 -6.60 -8.15 -11.05
N ALA A 61 -6.55 -7.12 -11.88
CA ALA A 61 -6.57 -7.23 -13.35
C ALA A 61 -5.22 -7.64 -13.95
N LYS A 62 -4.12 -7.61 -13.18
CA LYS A 62 -2.80 -8.01 -13.68
C LYS A 62 -2.77 -9.52 -13.98
N PRO A 63 -2.28 -9.96 -15.16
CA PRO A 63 -2.20 -11.39 -15.51
C PRO A 63 -1.37 -12.24 -14.52
N THR A 64 -0.48 -11.61 -13.78
CA THR A 64 0.40 -12.24 -12.78
C THR A 64 -0.25 -12.35 -11.40
N THR A 65 -1.44 -11.79 -11.19
CA THR A 65 -2.13 -11.79 -9.90
C THR A 65 -3.04 -12.99 -9.78
N VAL A 66 -2.87 -13.76 -8.70
CA VAL A 66 -3.77 -14.87 -8.34
C VAL A 66 -4.60 -14.46 -7.13
N LEU A 67 -5.92 -14.39 -7.30
CA LEU A 67 -6.85 -14.11 -6.21
C LEU A 67 -7.02 -15.35 -5.32
N LYS A 68 -6.82 -15.18 -4.01
CA LYS A 68 -6.94 -16.24 -3.00
C LYS A 68 -7.62 -15.70 -1.75
N PRO A 69 -8.37 -16.52 -1.01
CA PRO A 69 -8.83 -16.18 0.33
C PRO A 69 -7.64 -15.93 1.27
N TRP A 70 -7.78 -15.00 2.22
CA TRP A 70 -6.73 -14.68 3.21
C TRP A 70 -6.28 -15.89 4.04
N ALA A 71 -7.17 -16.86 4.25
CA ALA A 71 -6.86 -18.11 4.95
C ALA A 71 -5.93 -19.04 4.14
N ALA A 72 -5.91 -18.90 2.81
CA ALA A 72 -5.09 -19.72 1.90
C ALA A 72 -3.81 -19.01 1.43
N ALA A 73 -3.66 -17.71 1.68
CA ALA A 73 -2.47 -16.95 1.35
C ALA A 73 -1.27 -17.36 2.24
N SER A 74 -0.05 -17.40 1.73
CA SER A 74 1.16 -17.48 2.57
C SER A 74 1.52 -16.11 3.15
N ASP A 75 2.48 -16.04 4.07
CA ASP A 75 3.02 -14.76 4.56
C ASP A 75 3.68 -13.97 3.42
N GLU A 76 4.31 -14.68 2.48
CA GLU A 76 4.87 -14.10 1.26
C GLU A 76 3.79 -13.53 0.35
N ASP A 77 2.65 -14.20 0.20
CA ASP A 77 1.52 -13.69 -0.57
C ASP A 77 0.97 -12.39 0.03
N VAL A 78 0.80 -12.35 1.36
CA VAL A 78 0.33 -11.15 2.07
C VAL A 78 1.33 -10.01 1.91
N TYR A 79 2.62 -10.30 2.08
CA TYR A 79 3.69 -9.32 1.90
C TYR A 79 3.73 -8.78 0.46
N SER A 80 3.71 -9.66 -0.54
CA SER A 80 3.72 -9.30 -1.96
C SER A 80 2.52 -8.44 -2.35
N ASN A 81 1.34 -8.76 -1.80
CA ASN A 81 0.15 -7.96 -1.99
C ASN A 81 0.27 -6.56 -1.36
N LEU A 82 0.80 -6.44 -0.13
CA LEU A 82 1.05 -5.12 0.47
C LEU A 82 2.08 -4.31 -0.30
N ILE A 83 3.13 -4.94 -0.86
CA ILE A 83 4.09 -4.26 -1.75
C ILE A 83 3.37 -3.72 -2.98
N SER A 84 2.54 -4.54 -3.64
CA SER A 84 1.78 -4.12 -4.82
C SER A 84 0.83 -2.96 -4.51
N GLN A 85 0.18 -2.98 -3.35
CA GLN A 85 -0.66 -1.89 -2.88
C GLN A 85 0.16 -0.62 -2.59
N LEU A 86 1.30 -0.73 -1.90
CA LEU A 86 2.17 0.41 -1.62
C LEU A 86 2.65 1.08 -2.91
N GLU A 87 3.03 0.29 -3.92
CA GLU A 87 3.45 0.79 -5.22
C GLU A 87 2.34 1.57 -5.93
N ALA A 88 1.12 1.03 -5.95
CA ALA A 88 -0.03 1.69 -6.56
C ALA A 88 -0.44 2.96 -5.80
N LEU A 89 -0.43 2.93 -4.46
CA LEU A 89 -0.70 4.10 -3.62
C LEU A 89 0.31 5.22 -3.86
N GLY A 90 1.60 4.87 -3.82
CA GLY A 90 2.68 5.84 -4.07
C GLY A 90 2.66 6.40 -5.48
N LYS A 91 2.33 5.58 -6.49
CA LYS A 91 2.14 6.06 -7.87
C LYS A 91 1.04 7.10 -7.95
N ARG A 92 -0.11 6.84 -7.31
CA ARG A 92 -1.25 7.76 -7.32
C ARG A 92 -0.94 9.08 -6.62
N GLU A 93 -0.22 9.05 -5.51
CA GLU A 93 0.23 10.27 -4.81
C GLU A 93 1.21 11.07 -5.69
N LEU A 94 2.15 10.40 -6.36
CA LEU A 94 3.07 11.04 -7.32
C LEU A 94 2.33 11.67 -8.51
N GLU A 95 1.26 11.03 -9.00
CA GLU A 95 0.40 11.58 -10.05
C GLU A 95 -0.37 12.81 -9.56
N ALA A 96 -0.91 12.78 -8.33
CA ALA A 96 -1.57 13.93 -7.72
C ALA A 96 -0.63 15.12 -7.57
N HIS A 97 0.61 14.90 -7.11
CA HIS A 97 1.64 15.94 -7.04
C HIS A 97 2.05 16.50 -8.41
N ARG A 98 2.14 15.65 -9.45
CA ARG A 98 2.48 16.10 -10.81
C ARG A 98 1.39 16.92 -11.47
N ASN A 99 0.13 16.61 -11.15
CA ASN A 99 -1.03 17.27 -11.75
C ASN A 99 -1.43 18.57 -11.01
N GLY A 100 -0.60 19.03 -10.06
CA GLY A 100 -0.69 20.37 -9.48
C GLY A 100 -1.91 20.60 -8.60
N GLN A 101 -2.07 19.79 -7.56
CA GLN A 101 -2.87 20.22 -6.40
C GLN A 101 -2.39 21.59 -5.87
#